data_AF-A0A1S4FU96-F1
#
_entry.id   AF-A0A1S4FU96-F1
#
_cell.length_a   1.000
_cell.length_b   1.000
_cell.length_c   1.000
_cell.angle_alpha   90.00
_cell.angle_beta   90.00
_cell.angle_gamma   90.00
#
_symmetry.space_group_name_H-M   'P 1'
#
loop_
_entity.id
_entity.type
_entity.pdbx_description
1 polymer ?
#
loop_
_entity_poly.entity_id
_entity_poly.type
_entity_poly.pdbx_seq_one_letter_code
_entity_poly.pdbx_strand_id
1 'polypeptide(L)'
;MSRQLVPCLAILTGILGVVSAQEDYCDSSLCDPGVQHIGCNAKNELSPDCNEGKKIELTDELKKLILDEHNNYRNQVAKKELKWLPSASNMVAMDWDDDLAYLAELNADRCEFEHDQCHNTKKYPNSGQNIASWATTGDTYEVKDTIKTLIQEWWDERHFAGPKLIKKLWGKYKALHFTMLVRANASRVGCAMVQYKQTDYLWVLLICNYSYTNMIGTTVYKAGDACSECKSGCDSQYDGLCKKDEAVDVA
;
A
#
# COMPACT_ATOMS: atom_id res chain seq x y z
N MET A 1 -19.67 -60.83 -34.38
CA MET A 1 -19.31 -59.40 -34.31
C MET A 1 -19.19 -59.02 -32.83
N SER A 2 -18.02 -59.24 -32.23
CA SER A 2 -17.78 -58.92 -30.81
C SER A 2 -17.41 -57.45 -30.64
N ARG A 3 -18.21 -56.70 -29.88
CA ARG A 3 -17.89 -55.34 -29.44
C ARG A 3 -16.89 -55.42 -28.28
N GLN A 4 -15.67 -54.94 -28.50
CA GLN A 4 -14.70 -54.71 -27.42
C GLN A 4 -15.09 -53.41 -26.69
N LEU A 5 -15.23 -53.50 -25.37
CA LEU A 5 -15.40 -52.37 -24.46
C LEU A 5 -14.01 -51.77 -24.19
N VAL A 6 -13.83 -50.49 -24.50
CA VAL A 6 -12.64 -49.71 -24.14
C VAL A 6 -12.86 -49.13 -22.74
N PRO A 7 -12.03 -49.45 -21.72
CA PRO A 7 -12.16 -48.84 -20.41
C PRO A 7 -11.59 -47.41 -20.46
N CYS A 8 -12.46 -46.44 -20.18
CA CYS A 8 -12.08 -45.04 -20.06
C CYS A 8 -11.40 -44.84 -18.68
N LEU A 9 -10.08 -44.70 -18.66
CA LEU A 9 -9.33 -44.37 -17.44
C LEU A 9 -9.60 -42.89 -17.09
N ALA A 10 -10.43 -42.64 -16.08
CA ALA A 10 -10.60 -41.30 -15.53
C ALA A 10 -9.34 -40.95 -14.72
N ILE A 11 -8.49 -40.09 -15.28
CA ILE A 11 -7.35 -39.51 -14.55
C ILE A 11 -7.91 -38.40 -13.65
N LEU A 12 -8.09 -38.72 -12.37
CA LEU A 12 -8.35 -37.74 -11.32
C LEU A 12 -7.08 -36.91 -11.11
N THR A 13 -6.97 -35.79 -11.82
CA THR A 13 -5.98 -34.76 -11.51
C THR A 13 -6.41 -34.06 -10.22
N GLY A 14 -5.84 -34.50 -9.09
CA GLY A 14 -5.98 -33.79 -7.82
C GLY A 14 -5.37 -32.40 -7.95
N ILE A 15 -6.20 -31.36 -7.88
CA ILE A 15 -5.73 -29.99 -7.72
C ILE A 15 -5.20 -29.91 -6.28
N LEU A 16 -3.87 -29.99 -6.14
CA LEU A 16 -3.19 -29.60 -4.91
C LEU A 16 -3.38 -28.09 -4.76
N GLY A 17 -4.44 -27.70 -4.05
CA GLY A 17 -4.57 -26.34 -3.55
C GLY A 17 -3.37 -26.06 -2.67
N VAL A 18 -2.57 -25.06 -3.04
CA VAL A 18 -1.53 -24.53 -2.17
C VAL A 18 -2.26 -23.86 -1.02
N VAL A 19 -2.37 -24.55 0.11
CA VAL A 19 -2.81 -23.92 1.37
C VAL A 19 -1.66 -23.01 1.78
N SER A 20 -1.79 -21.72 1.47
CA SER A 20 -0.88 -20.71 2.04
C SER A 20 -1.05 -20.79 3.56
N ALA A 21 0.01 -21.15 4.28
CA ALA A 21 -0.03 -21.14 5.72
C ALA A 21 -0.21 -19.68 6.15
N GLN A 22 -1.30 -19.38 6.87
CA GLN A 22 -1.52 -18.05 7.41
C GLN A 22 -0.33 -17.67 8.29
N GLU A 23 0.24 -16.48 8.06
CA GLU A 23 1.41 -16.01 8.80
C GLU A 23 1.09 -15.85 10.28
N ASP A 24 1.97 -16.37 11.15
CA ASP A 24 1.85 -16.16 12.59
C ASP A 24 2.30 -14.74 12.95
N TYR A 25 1.35 -13.83 12.98
CA TYR A 25 1.58 -12.43 13.35
C TYR A 25 1.98 -12.22 14.81
N CYS A 26 1.94 -13.25 15.67
CA CYS A 26 2.47 -13.18 17.03
C CYS A 26 3.96 -13.54 17.12
N ASP A 27 4.59 -13.89 15.99
CA ASP A 27 6.03 -14.12 15.92
C ASP A 27 6.80 -12.86 16.31
N SER A 28 7.53 -12.95 17.42
CA SER A 28 8.34 -11.84 17.97
C SER A 28 9.44 -11.33 17.04
N SER A 29 9.75 -12.04 15.95
CA SER A 29 10.73 -11.60 14.95
C SER A 29 10.19 -10.53 13.98
N LEU A 30 8.86 -10.34 13.92
CA LEU A 30 8.23 -9.38 13.01
C LEU A 30 8.38 -7.93 13.47
N CYS A 31 8.47 -7.70 14.78
CA CYS A 31 8.49 -6.36 15.36
C CYS A 31 9.65 -6.20 16.34
N ASP A 32 9.98 -4.95 16.66
CA ASP A 32 10.93 -4.65 17.72
C ASP A 32 10.46 -5.22 19.08
N PRO A 33 11.38 -5.59 19.99
CA PRO A 33 11.03 -6.17 21.28
C PRO A 33 10.05 -5.30 22.08
N GLY A 34 8.93 -5.89 22.49
CA GLY A 34 7.88 -5.22 23.26
C GLY A 34 6.84 -4.45 22.43
N VAL A 35 6.99 -4.43 21.10
CA VAL A 35 5.99 -3.86 20.20
C VAL A 35 4.94 -4.92 19.85
N GLN A 36 3.66 -4.54 19.94
CA GLN A 36 2.56 -5.41 19.54
C GLN A 36 2.35 -5.33 18.03
N HIS A 37 2.37 -6.48 17.37
CA HIS A 37 1.97 -6.59 15.97
C HIS A 37 0.44 -6.48 15.83
N ILE A 38 -0.05 -5.68 14.88
CA ILE A 38 -1.49 -5.42 14.69
C ILE A 38 -2.30 -6.70 14.41
N GLY A 39 -1.69 -7.67 13.72
CA GLY A 39 -2.27 -8.98 13.43
C GLY A 39 -2.23 -10.01 14.55
N CYS A 40 -1.47 -9.78 15.63
CA CYS A 40 -1.36 -10.78 16.70
C CYS A 40 -2.66 -10.86 17.51
N ASN A 41 -3.32 -12.02 17.49
CA ASN A 41 -4.64 -12.27 18.10
C ASN A 41 -5.78 -11.37 17.56
N ALA A 42 -5.62 -10.80 16.38
CA ALA A 42 -6.63 -9.95 15.77
C ALA A 42 -7.88 -10.77 15.37
N LYS A 43 -9.06 -10.18 15.57
CA LYS A 43 -10.35 -10.81 15.23
C LYS A 43 -10.91 -10.39 13.87
N ASN A 44 -10.29 -9.39 13.24
CA ASN A 44 -10.80 -8.74 12.03
C ASN A 44 -12.24 -8.20 12.17
N GLU A 45 -12.54 -7.60 13.32
CA GLU A 45 -13.84 -7.04 13.67
C GLU A 45 -13.65 -5.56 14.01
N LEU A 46 -14.64 -4.73 13.66
CA LEU A 46 -14.66 -3.33 14.06
C LEU A 46 -14.62 -3.21 15.59
N SER A 47 -13.80 -2.29 16.09
CA SER A 47 -13.75 -1.94 17.50
C SER A 47 -15.14 -1.54 18.00
N PRO A 48 -15.53 -1.90 19.24
CA PRO A 48 -16.75 -1.40 19.87
C PRO A 48 -16.85 0.14 19.90
N ASP A 49 -15.70 0.82 19.86
CA ASP A 49 -15.62 2.29 19.84
C ASP A 49 -15.86 2.88 18.44
N CYS A 50 -15.90 2.04 17.41
CA CYS A 50 -16.23 2.43 16.04
C CYS A 50 -17.75 2.63 15.88
N ASN A 51 -18.25 3.75 16.40
CA ASN A 51 -19.68 4.07 16.42
C ASN A 51 -20.27 4.15 15.00
N GLU A 52 -21.36 3.40 14.76
CA GLU A 52 -21.98 3.21 13.44
C GLU A 52 -20.96 2.86 12.34
N GLY A 53 -19.90 2.13 12.73
CA GLY A 53 -18.80 1.75 11.87
C GLY A 53 -19.23 0.84 10.72
N LYS A 54 -18.64 1.07 9.54
CA LYS A 54 -18.81 0.21 8.38
C LYS A 54 -17.50 0.11 7.60
N LYS A 55 -17.00 -1.11 7.43
CA LYS A 55 -15.90 -1.40 6.48
C LYS A 55 -16.39 -1.12 5.06
N ILE A 56 -15.57 -0.42 4.28
CA ILE A 56 -15.82 -0.16 2.87
C ILE A 56 -15.06 -1.22 2.06
N GLU A 57 -15.80 -2.10 1.39
CA GLU A 57 -15.20 -3.11 0.52
C GLU A 57 -14.50 -2.44 -0.66
N LEU A 58 -13.18 -2.58 -0.72
CA LEU A 58 -12.38 -2.14 -1.86
C LEU A 58 -12.46 -3.19 -2.97
N THR A 59 -13.44 -3.02 -3.85
CA THR A 59 -13.59 -3.83 -5.06
C THR A 59 -12.36 -3.72 -5.96
N ASP A 60 -12.19 -4.63 -6.93
CA ASP A 60 -11.07 -4.58 -7.88
C ASP A 60 -10.98 -3.23 -8.62
N GLU A 61 -12.12 -2.58 -8.87
CA GLU A 61 -12.16 -1.25 -9.47
C GLU A 61 -11.54 -0.20 -8.53
N LEU A 62 -11.85 -0.25 -7.24
CA LEU A 62 -11.30 0.67 -6.24
C LEU A 62 -9.82 0.39 -5.95
N LYS A 63 -9.42 -0.90 -5.87
CA LYS A 63 -8.00 -1.29 -5.80
C LYS A 63 -7.22 -0.75 -6.99
N LYS A 64 -7.76 -0.89 -8.21
CA LYS A 64 -7.16 -0.34 -9.42
C LYS A 64 -7.07 1.18 -9.38
N LEU A 65 -8.12 1.88 -8.93
CA LEU A 65 -8.10 3.33 -8.77
C LEU A 65 -6.96 3.77 -7.84
N ILE A 66 -6.83 3.12 -6.68
CA ILE A 66 -5.75 3.42 -5.72
C ILE A 66 -4.37 3.22 -6.37
N LEU A 67 -4.15 2.09 -7.05
CA LEU A 67 -2.89 1.82 -7.76
C LEU A 67 -2.62 2.85 -8.86
N ASP A 68 -3.63 3.22 -9.63
CA ASP A 68 -3.50 4.19 -10.72
C ASP A 68 -3.09 5.55 -10.16
N GLU A 69 -3.73 6.04 -9.09
CA GLU A 69 -3.35 7.32 -8.44
C GLU A 69 -1.90 7.26 -7.95
N HIS A 70 -1.50 6.19 -7.25
CA HIS A 70 -0.13 6.01 -6.78
C HIS A 70 0.88 6.03 -7.94
N ASN A 71 0.67 5.20 -8.95
CA ASN A 71 1.60 5.06 -10.06
C ASN A 71 1.61 6.30 -10.98
N ASN A 72 0.49 7.00 -11.14
CA ASN A 72 0.44 8.27 -11.87
C ASN A 72 1.33 9.33 -11.20
N TYR A 73 1.21 9.51 -9.88
CA TYR A 73 2.04 10.47 -9.15
C TYR A 73 3.52 10.08 -9.16
N ARG A 74 3.83 8.79 -8.97
CA ARG A 74 5.19 8.27 -9.10
C ARG A 74 5.77 8.55 -10.49
N ASN A 75 4.99 8.32 -11.55
CA ASN A 75 5.41 8.54 -12.93
C ASN A 75 5.71 10.02 -13.20
N GLN A 76 4.87 10.94 -12.71
CA GLN A 76 5.10 12.39 -12.82
C GLN A 76 6.43 12.81 -12.18
N VAL A 77 6.74 12.28 -10.99
CA VAL A 77 8.02 12.54 -10.33
C VAL A 77 9.18 11.98 -11.15
N ALA A 78 9.08 10.71 -11.55
CA ALA A 78 10.14 10.04 -12.29
C ALA A 78 10.46 10.75 -13.62
N LYS A 79 9.44 11.28 -14.30
CA LYS A 79 9.54 12.00 -15.58
C LYS A 79 9.88 13.49 -15.46
N LYS A 80 10.28 13.97 -14.28
CA LYS A 80 10.69 15.36 -14.05
C LYS A 80 9.56 16.40 -14.22
N GLU A 81 8.30 16.02 -14.07
CA GLU A 81 7.18 16.97 -14.21
C GLU A 81 7.16 17.99 -13.05
N LEU A 82 7.61 17.57 -11.87
CA LEU A 82 7.83 18.43 -10.71
C LEU A 82 9.21 19.08 -10.83
N LYS A 83 9.27 20.25 -11.50
CA LYS A 83 10.55 20.90 -11.88
C LYS A 83 11.53 21.13 -10.71
N TRP A 84 11.03 21.34 -9.49
CA TRP A 84 11.85 21.58 -8.29
C TRP A 84 12.41 20.31 -7.64
N LEU A 85 11.93 19.12 -8.01
CA LEU A 85 12.43 17.83 -7.53
C LEU A 85 13.26 17.14 -8.62
N PRO A 86 14.28 16.35 -8.28
CA PRO A 86 14.97 15.53 -9.28
C PRO A 86 14.02 14.47 -9.87
N SER A 87 14.26 14.07 -11.12
CA SER A 87 13.68 12.86 -11.71
C SER A 87 14.20 11.61 -11.00
N ALA A 88 13.59 10.46 -11.24
CA ALA A 88 13.93 9.21 -10.57
C ALA A 88 14.42 8.15 -11.55
N SER A 89 15.60 7.57 -11.31
CA SER A 89 16.17 6.53 -12.18
C SER A 89 15.68 5.12 -11.88
N ASN A 90 15.18 4.87 -10.67
CA ASN A 90 14.96 3.52 -10.13
C ASN A 90 13.58 3.33 -9.48
N MET A 91 12.58 4.16 -9.81
CA MET A 91 11.27 4.12 -9.15
C MET A 91 10.41 3.01 -9.74
N VAL A 92 10.04 2.01 -8.93
CA VAL A 92 9.23 0.88 -9.38
C VAL A 92 7.74 1.22 -9.52
N ALA A 93 7.05 0.64 -10.49
CA ALA A 93 5.59 0.63 -10.51
C ALA A 93 5.06 -0.27 -9.38
N MET A 94 4.18 0.27 -8.54
CA MET A 94 3.54 -0.47 -7.47
C MET A 94 2.49 -1.44 -8.01
N ASP A 95 2.31 -2.55 -7.30
CA ASP A 95 1.23 -3.50 -7.51
C ASP A 95 0.49 -3.81 -6.20
N TRP A 96 -0.70 -4.38 -6.28
CA TRP A 96 -1.49 -4.68 -5.08
C TRP A 96 -0.91 -5.86 -4.30
N ASP A 97 -1.01 -5.82 -2.98
CA ASP A 97 -0.68 -6.95 -2.11
C ASP A 97 -1.77 -7.11 -1.03
N ASP A 98 -2.42 -8.27 -1.02
CA ASP A 98 -3.58 -8.52 -0.15
C ASP A 98 -3.18 -8.73 1.32
N ASP A 99 -1.94 -9.15 1.63
CA ASP A 99 -1.48 -9.27 3.02
C ASP A 99 -1.30 -7.88 3.64
N LEU A 100 -0.73 -6.93 2.88
CA LEU A 100 -0.65 -5.52 3.28
C LEU A 100 -2.04 -4.90 3.48
N ALA A 101 -2.99 -5.22 2.59
CA ALA A 101 -4.36 -4.73 2.68
C ALA A 101 -5.10 -5.30 3.90
N TYR A 102 -4.91 -6.59 4.20
CA TYR A 102 -5.45 -7.22 5.39
C TYR A 102 -4.94 -6.55 6.67
N LEU A 103 -3.64 -6.30 6.77
CA LEU A 103 -3.08 -5.60 7.94
C LEU A 103 -3.52 -4.13 8.02
N ALA A 104 -3.76 -3.47 6.89
CA ALA A 104 -4.35 -2.14 6.86
C ALA A 104 -5.81 -2.16 7.36
N GLU A 105 -6.57 -3.21 7.04
CA GLU A 105 -7.95 -3.41 7.52
C GLU A 105 -7.97 -3.55 9.05
N LEU A 106 -7.04 -4.30 9.63
CA LEU A 106 -6.95 -4.43 11.08
C LEU A 106 -6.69 -3.09 11.79
N ASN A 107 -5.89 -2.20 11.18
CA ASN A 107 -5.71 -0.86 11.74
C ASN A 107 -6.96 0.01 11.52
N ALA A 108 -7.59 -0.07 10.34
CA ALA A 108 -8.81 0.67 10.03
C ALA A 108 -9.97 0.26 10.95
N ASP A 109 -10.04 -1.00 11.35
CA ASP A 109 -11.06 -1.54 12.25
C ASP A 109 -11.08 -0.86 13.63
N ARG A 110 -9.99 -0.21 14.02
CA ARG A 110 -9.93 0.57 15.26
C ARG A 110 -10.68 1.89 15.16
N CYS A 111 -10.90 2.41 13.95
CA CYS A 111 -11.52 3.71 13.69
C CYS A 111 -10.80 4.88 14.39
N GLU A 112 -9.48 4.75 14.51
CA GLU A 112 -8.58 5.74 15.11
C GLU A 112 -7.68 6.33 14.01
N PHE A 113 -7.57 7.66 13.94
CA PHE A 113 -6.61 8.32 13.04
C PHE A 113 -5.19 8.24 13.63
N GLU A 114 -4.66 7.03 13.71
CA GLU A 114 -3.35 6.72 14.28
C GLU A 114 -2.66 5.60 13.48
N HIS A 115 -1.33 5.67 13.43
CA HIS A 115 -0.55 4.53 12.96
C HIS A 115 -0.61 3.39 13.98
N ASP A 116 -0.69 2.14 13.51
CA ASP A 116 -0.38 1.00 14.36
C ASP A 116 1.13 0.94 14.65
N GLN A 117 1.51 0.20 15.69
CA GLN A 117 2.91 0.15 16.10
C GLN A 117 3.76 -0.76 15.20
N CYS A 118 3.17 -1.77 14.58
CA CYS A 118 3.85 -2.73 13.72
C CYS A 118 2.88 -3.58 12.90
N HIS A 119 3.14 -3.66 11.60
CA HIS A 119 2.40 -4.46 10.61
C HIS A 119 3.37 -5.10 9.60
N ASN A 120 4.58 -5.45 10.05
CA ASN A 120 5.58 -6.10 9.22
C ASN A 120 5.19 -7.53 8.88
N THR A 121 5.61 -7.99 7.71
CA THR A 121 5.49 -9.40 7.32
C THR A 121 6.87 -9.99 7.10
N LYS A 122 7.00 -11.31 7.04
CA LYS A 122 8.25 -11.98 6.61
C LYS A 122 8.71 -11.51 5.23
N LYS A 123 7.78 -11.13 4.37
CA LYS A 123 8.05 -10.62 3.02
C LYS A 123 8.45 -9.14 3.03
N TYR A 124 7.88 -8.36 3.95
CA TYR A 124 8.07 -6.92 4.08
C TYR A 124 8.44 -6.56 5.53
N PRO A 125 9.70 -6.77 5.93
CA PRO A 125 10.14 -6.58 7.32
C PRO A 125 10.21 -5.11 7.74
N ASN A 126 10.06 -4.17 6.81
CA ASN A 126 10.06 -2.73 7.05
C ASN A 126 8.83 -2.07 6.41
N SER A 127 7.63 -2.59 6.69
CA SER A 127 6.42 -2.07 6.04
C SER A 127 6.17 -0.60 6.42
N GLY A 128 5.79 0.19 5.43
CA GLY A 128 5.42 1.60 5.58
C GLY A 128 3.91 1.78 5.67
N GLN A 129 3.46 2.96 6.12
CA GLN A 129 2.04 3.28 6.17
C GLN A 129 1.77 4.76 5.91
N ASN A 130 0.72 5.02 5.14
CA ASN A 130 0.07 6.33 5.08
C ASN A 130 -1.37 6.19 5.60
N ILE A 131 -1.83 7.20 6.32
CA ILE A 131 -3.22 7.33 6.77
C ILE A 131 -3.77 8.69 6.34
N ALA A 132 -5.04 8.74 5.96
CA ALA A 132 -5.76 9.98 5.68
C ALA A 132 -7.21 9.84 6.14
N SER A 133 -7.79 10.94 6.59
CA SER A 133 -9.18 10.97 7.03
C SER A 133 -9.92 12.16 6.43
N TRP A 134 -11.17 11.95 6.05
CA TRP A 134 -12.07 12.98 5.58
C TRP A 134 -13.38 12.91 6.36
N ALA A 135 -14.05 14.04 6.55
CA ALA A 135 -15.28 14.13 7.30
C ALA A 135 -16.33 14.98 6.58
N THR A 136 -17.60 14.63 6.77
CA THR A 136 -18.73 15.39 6.25
C THR A 136 -19.89 15.41 7.24
N THR A 137 -20.71 16.45 7.17
CA THR A 137 -22.00 16.53 7.88
C THR A 137 -23.14 15.89 7.09
N GLY A 138 -22.88 15.45 5.85
CA GLY A 138 -23.85 14.74 5.03
C GLY A 138 -23.88 13.25 5.35
N ASP A 139 -25.02 12.60 5.09
CA ASP A 139 -25.19 11.16 5.34
C ASP A 139 -24.54 10.26 4.28
N THR A 140 -24.09 10.83 3.16
CA THR A 140 -23.53 10.09 2.02
C THR A 140 -22.33 10.81 1.41
N TYR A 141 -21.47 10.04 0.72
CA TYR A 141 -20.31 10.52 -0.03
C TYR A 141 -19.99 9.57 -1.18
N GLU A 142 -19.26 10.06 -2.18
CA GLU A 142 -18.81 9.27 -3.32
C GLU A 142 -17.46 8.62 -3.02
N VAL A 143 -17.44 7.30 -2.84
CA VAL A 143 -16.25 6.54 -2.40
C VAL A 143 -15.04 6.80 -3.31
N LYS A 144 -15.22 6.83 -4.64
CA LYS A 144 -14.13 7.05 -5.61
C LYS A 144 -13.51 8.45 -5.45
N ASP A 145 -14.33 9.47 -5.28
CA ASP A 145 -13.85 10.85 -5.15
C ASP A 145 -13.20 11.08 -3.78
N THR A 146 -13.71 10.45 -2.73
CA THR A 146 -13.09 10.47 -1.41
C THR A 146 -11.72 9.78 -1.43
N ILE A 147 -11.57 8.61 -2.06
CA ILE A 147 -10.26 7.95 -2.23
C ILE A 147 -9.26 8.87 -2.94
N LYS A 148 -9.67 9.48 -4.07
CA LYS A 148 -8.81 10.41 -4.81
C LYS A 148 -8.41 11.60 -3.95
N THR A 149 -9.35 12.17 -3.20
CA THR A 149 -9.11 13.31 -2.30
C THR A 149 -8.07 12.95 -1.24
N LEU A 150 -8.23 11.81 -0.56
CA LEU A 150 -7.33 11.35 0.49
C LEU A 150 -5.90 11.08 -0.02
N ILE A 151 -5.75 10.47 -1.20
CA ILE A 151 -4.43 10.24 -1.81
C ILE A 151 -3.84 11.57 -2.33
N GLN A 152 -4.67 12.47 -2.86
CA GLN A 152 -4.27 13.81 -3.28
C GLN A 152 -3.73 14.63 -2.10
N GLU A 153 -4.26 14.48 -0.89
CA GLU A 153 -3.71 15.13 0.32
C GLU A 153 -2.26 14.68 0.59
N TRP A 154 -1.98 13.38 0.50
CA TRP A 154 -0.60 12.87 0.59
C TRP A 154 0.29 13.44 -0.52
N TRP A 155 -0.24 13.55 -1.74
CA TRP A 155 0.47 14.14 -2.87
C TRP A 155 0.72 15.64 -2.72
N ASP A 156 -0.19 16.39 -2.10
CA ASP A 156 -0.07 17.84 -1.87
C ASP A 156 1.03 18.22 -0.88
N GLU A 157 1.49 17.26 -0.08
CA GLU A 157 2.69 17.45 0.71
C GLU A 157 3.97 17.64 -0.13
N ARG A 158 3.96 17.37 -1.45
CA ARG A 158 5.07 17.65 -2.38
C ARG A 158 5.59 19.08 -2.32
N HIS A 159 4.74 20.03 -1.93
CA HIS A 159 5.10 21.44 -1.80
C HIS A 159 6.07 21.70 -0.63
N PHE A 160 6.17 20.76 0.31
CA PHE A 160 7.12 20.79 1.42
C PHE A 160 8.38 19.95 1.16
N ALA A 161 8.47 19.28 0.01
CA ALA A 161 9.61 18.47 -0.39
C ALA A 161 10.60 19.25 -1.27
N GLY A 162 11.89 18.93 -1.13
CA GLY A 162 12.96 19.49 -1.96
C GLY A 162 14.07 18.48 -2.25
N PRO A 163 15.00 18.77 -3.17
CA PRO A 163 16.03 17.81 -3.61
C PRO A 163 16.90 17.26 -2.48
N LYS A 164 17.17 18.08 -1.47
CA LYS A 164 17.92 17.62 -0.30
C LYS A 164 17.15 16.50 0.42
N LEU A 165 15.84 16.67 0.66
CA LEU A 165 14.99 15.70 1.37
C LEU A 165 14.91 14.39 0.58
N ILE A 166 14.78 14.48 -0.75
CA ILE A 166 14.81 13.30 -1.62
C ILE A 166 16.13 12.54 -1.51
N LYS A 167 17.26 13.27 -1.52
CA LYS A 167 18.60 12.68 -1.43
C LYS A 167 18.84 11.96 -0.10
N LYS A 168 18.25 12.45 0.99
CA LYS A 168 18.38 11.86 2.31
C LYS A 168 17.17 12.25 3.13
N LEU A 169 16.38 11.28 3.57
CA LEU A 169 15.29 11.55 4.49
C LEU A 169 15.86 11.92 5.86
N TRP A 170 15.34 12.96 6.51
CA TRP A 170 15.70 13.33 7.88
C TRP A 170 14.47 13.92 8.58
N GLY A 171 14.43 13.93 9.92
CA GLY A 171 13.42 14.62 10.75
C GLY A 171 11.95 14.25 10.57
N LYS A 172 11.06 14.92 11.32
CA LYS A 172 9.59 14.85 11.16
C LYS A 172 9.13 15.99 10.25
N TYR A 173 8.86 15.68 8.97
CA TYR A 173 8.47 16.68 7.98
C TYR A 173 7.00 16.59 7.62
N LYS A 174 6.46 17.73 7.14
CA LYS A 174 5.14 17.81 6.49
C LYS A 174 5.09 17.13 5.11
N ALA A 175 6.04 16.25 4.81
CA ALA A 175 6.26 15.62 3.52
C ALA A 175 6.40 14.09 3.62
N LEU A 176 6.06 13.51 4.77
CA LEU A 176 6.26 12.09 5.01
C LEU A 176 5.28 11.24 4.20
N HIS A 177 4.03 11.68 4.03
CA HIS A 177 3.08 10.95 3.19
C HIS A 177 3.47 11.01 1.71
N PHE A 178 3.88 12.20 1.25
CA PHE A 178 4.41 12.37 -0.11
C PHE A 178 5.65 11.51 -0.36
N THR A 179 6.63 11.55 0.54
CA THR A 179 7.86 10.76 0.36
C THR A 179 7.60 9.25 0.43
N MET A 180 6.57 8.81 1.16
CA MET A 180 6.16 7.41 1.17
C MET A 180 5.54 7.01 -0.18
N LEU A 181 4.62 7.84 -0.68
CA LEU A 181 3.97 7.68 -1.99
C LEU A 181 4.99 7.54 -3.13
N VAL A 182 6.10 8.28 -3.08
CA VAL A 182 7.14 8.30 -4.12
C VAL A 182 8.41 7.52 -3.76
N ARG A 183 8.35 6.66 -2.74
CA ARG A 183 9.48 5.81 -2.32
C ARG A 183 9.85 4.80 -3.41
N ALA A 184 11.07 4.87 -3.94
CA ALA A 184 11.45 4.08 -5.13
C ALA A 184 11.37 2.57 -4.94
N ASN A 185 11.70 2.06 -3.76
CA ASN A 185 11.72 0.62 -3.46
C ASN A 185 10.43 0.08 -2.84
N ALA A 186 9.42 0.93 -2.58
CA ALA A 186 8.08 0.46 -2.23
C ALA A 186 7.40 -0.07 -3.50
N SER A 187 7.43 -1.39 -3.67
CA SER A 187 6.93 -2.14 -4.84
C SER A 187 5.50 -2.64 -4.72
N ARG A 188 4.95 -2.61 -3.51
CA ARG A 188 3.60 -3.10 -3.22
C ARG A 188 2.88 -2.15 -2.29
N VAL A 189 1.56 -2.10 -2.47
CA VAL A 189 0.64 -1.36 -1.61
C VAL A 189 -0.62 -2.19 -1.38
N GLY A 190 -1.14 -2.15 -0.17
CA GLY A 190 -2.43 -2.70 0.17
C GLY A 190 -3.14 -1.76 1.13
N CYS A 191 -4.41 -1.49 0.88
CA CYS A 191 -5.16 -0.49 1.63
C CYS A 191 -6.47 -1.05 2.17
N ALA A 192 -7.02 -0.36 3.16
CA ALA A 192 -8.35 -0.58 3.69
C ALA A 192 -9.02 0.75 4.02
N MET A 193 -10.35 0.74 4.01
CA MET A 193 -11.15 1.94 4.21
C MET A 193 -12.33 1.64 5.13
N VAL A 194 -12.56 2.52 6.09
CA VAL A 194 -13.68 2.43 7.04
C VAL A 194 -14.40 3.77 7.11
N GLN A 195 -15.71 3.72 7.33
CA GLN A 195 -16.46 4.89 7.76
C GLN A 195 -17.01 4.69 9.18
N TYR A 196 -17.16 5.77 9.93
CA TYR A 196 -17.72 5.76 11.27
C TYR A 196 -18.27 7.14 11.64
N LYS A 197 -19.16 7.20 12.64
CA LYS A 197 -19.67 8.47 13.15
C LYS A 197 -18.96 8.88 14.42
N GLN A 198 -18.46 10.10 14.44
CA GLN A 198 -17.92 10.71 15.64
C GLN A 198 -18.46 12.12 15.75
N THR A 199 -19.14 12.41 16.86
CA THR A 199 -19.96 13.63 17.03
C THR A 199 -21.02 13.75 15.91
N ASP A 200 -21.13 14.90 15.26
CA ASP A 200 -22.11 15.16 14.19
C ASP A 200 -21.55 14.87 12.78
N TYR A 201 -20.37 14.24 12.68
CA TYR A 201 -19.68 13.99 11.42
C TYR A 201 -19.63 12.51 11.07
N LEU A 202 -19.85 12.21 9.80
CA LEU A 202 -19.46 10.95 9.18
C LEU A 202 -17.99 11.07 8.77
N TRP A 203 -17.14 10.29 9.44
CA TRP A 203 -15.71 10.17 9.14
C TRP A 203 -15.47 9.01 8.20
N VAL A 204 -14.45 9.18 7.36
CA VAL A 204 -13.93 8.20 6.43
C VAL A 204 -12.43 8.15 6.62
N LEU A 205 -11.89 6.97 6.90
CA LEU A 205 -10.47 6.72 7.14
C LEU A 205 -9.95 5.77 6.07
N LEU A 206 -8.89 6.17 5.37
CA LEU A 206 -8.13 5.35 4.43
C LEU A 206 -6.75 5.08 5.00
N ILE A 207 -6.39 3.80 5.08
CA ILE A 207 -5.08 3.33 5.52
C ILE A 207 -4.46 2.55 4.37
N CYS A 208 -3.23 2.89 3.99
CA CYS A 208 -2.46 2.17 2.99
C CYS A 208 -1.12 1.73 3.58
N ASN A 209 -0.87 0.43 3.57
CA ASN A 209 0.41 -0.18 3.93
C ASN A 209 1.25 -0.41 2.67
N TYR A 210 2.57 -0.24 2.78
CA TYR A 210 3.53 -0.31 1.69
C TYR A 210 4.61 -1.34 1.98
N SER A 211 5.14 -2.03 0.97
CA SER A 211 6.20 -3.04 1.16
C SER A 211 7.51 -2.53 1.76
N TYR A 212 7.68 -1.21 1.82
CA TYR A 212 8.85 -0.58 2.42
C TYR A 212 8.46 0.76 3.03
N THR A 213 9.18 1.18 4.07
CA THR A 213 8.90 2.41 4.84
C THR A 213 9.82 3.58 4.50
N ASN A 214 9.48 4.73 5.05
CA ASN A 214 10.31 5.92 5.05
C ASN A 214 11.42 5.84 6.11
N MET A 215 12.49 5.13 5.79
CA MET A 215 13.62 4.97 6.70
C MET A 215 14.47 6.24 6.78
N ILE A 216 14.63 6.80 7.98
CA ILE A 216 15.44 8.00 8.22
C ILE A 216 16.90 7.74 7.80
N GLY A 217 17.51 8.73 7.14
CA GLY A 217 18.89 8.68 6.68
C GLY A 217 19.07 8.03 5.31
N THR A 218 18.02 7.45 4.74
CA THR A 218 18.04 6.81 3.42
C THR A 218 17.50 7.72 2.32
N THR A 219 17.87 7.45 1.08
CA THR A 219 17.36 8.16 -0.10
C THR A 219 15.92 7.73 -0.39
N VAL A 220 15.04 8.68 -0.77
CA VAL A 220 13.65 8.37 -1.17
C VAL A 220 13.62 7.69 -2.54
N TYR A 221 14.34 8.25 -3.51
CA TYR A 221 14.61 7.68 -4.84
C TYR A 221 15.92 8.23 -5.40
N LYS A 222 16.57 7.48 -6.30
CA LYS A 222 17.84 7.91 -6.90
C LYS A 222 17.56 8.93 -8.01
N ALA A 223 18.30 10.03 -8.00
CA ALA A 223 18.20 11.05 -9.03
C ALA A 223 18.85 10.57 -10.34
N GLY A 224 18.14 10.68 -11.46
CA GLY A 224 18.65 10.33 -12.78
C GLY A 224 17.55 10.31 -13.84
N ASP A 225 17.91 9.94 -15.06
CA ASP A 225 16.93 9.81 -16.15
C ASP A 225 15.96 8.67 -15.85
N ALA A 226 14.70 8.83 -16.21
CA ALA A 226 13.66 7.86 -15.94
C ALA A 226 14.07 6.46 -16.45
N CYS A 227 13.86 5.45 -15.61
CA CYS A 227 14.27 4.08 -15.80
C CYS A 227 15.76 3.76 -16.04
N SER A 228 16.67 4.74 -15.98
CA SER A 228 18.10 4.50 -16.29
C SER A 228 18.79 3.51 -15.35
N GLU A 229 18.20 3.22 -14.18
CA GLU A 229 18.68 2.21 -13.23
C GLU A 229 17.70 1.04 -13.05
N CYS A 230 16.67 0.91 -13.89
CA CYS A 230 15.81 -0.28 -13.88
C CYS A 230 16.48 -1.44 -14.60
N LYS A 231 16.56 -2.62 -13.98
CA LYS A 231 17.15 -3.82 -14.58
C LYS A 231 16.23 -4.45 -15.62
N SER A 232 14.92 -4.37 -15.39
CA SER A 232 13.88 -4.96 -16.24
C SER A 232 13.36 -4.00 -17.33
N GLY A 233 13.87 -2.76 -17.35
CA GLY A 233 13.41 -1.67 -18.21
C GLY A 233 12.19 -0.92 -17.66
N CYS A 234 11.61 -0.05 -18.47
CA CYS A 234 10.42 0.70 -18.08
C CYS A 234 9.15 -0.17 -18.13
N ASP A 235 8.19 0.18 -17.28
CA ASP A 235 6.82 -0.30 -17.33
C ASP A 235 6.11 0.20 -18.60
N SER A 236 5.21 -0.62 -19.15
CA SER A 236 4.51 -0.30 -20.40
C SER A 236 3.37 0.71 -20.22
N GLN A 237 2.76 0.75 -19.04
CA GLN A 237 1.67 1.68 -18.73
C GLN A 237 2.22 2.98 -18.12
N TYR A 238 3.26 2.88 -17.29
CA TYR A 238 3.92 4.01 -16.64
C TYR A 238 5.37 4.12 -17.10
N ASP A 239 5.56 4.73 -18.27
CA ASP A 239 6.82 4.79 -19.03
C ASP A 239 8.01 5.48 -18.33
N GLY A 240 7.82 6.09 -17.16
CA GLY A 240 8.89 6.61 -16.30
C GLY A 240 9.27 5.70 -15.13
N LEU A 241 8.56 4.59 -14.91
CA LEU A 241 8.75 3.67 -13.79
C LEU A 241 9.40 2.37 -14.24
N CYS A 242 10.13 1.69 -13.34
CA CYS A 242 10.52 0.30 -13.54
C CYS A 242 9.28 -0.61 -13.56
N LYS A 243 9.38 -1.76 -14.23
CA LYS A 243 8.29 -2.76 -14.23
C LYS A 243 7.95 -3.25 -12.83
N LYS A 244 6.70 -3.68 -12.65
CA LYS A 244 6.14 -4.17 -11.37
C LYS A 244 6.86 -5.37 -10.75
N ASP A 245 7.61 -6.12 -11.54
CA ASP A 245 8.42 -7.29 -11.15
C ASP A 245 9.91 -6.96 -10.96
N GLU A 246 10.29 -5.69 -11.03
CA GLU A 246 11.64 -5.22 -10.71
C GLU A 246 12.04 -5.67 -9.30
N ALA A 247 13.20 -6.33 -9.18
CA ALA A 247 13.74 -6.72 -7.89
C ALA A 247 14.17 -5.48 -7.09
N VAL A 248 13.51 -5.25 -5.96
CA VAL A 248 13.79 -4.14 -5.05
C VAL A 248 14.30 -4.65 -3.70
N ASP A 249 15.12 -3.83 -3.05
CA ASP A 249 15.54 -4.07 -1.67
C ASP A 249 14.43 -3.64 -0.71
N VAL A 250 13.94 -4.58 0.10
CA VAL A 250 12.88 -4.38 1.10
C VAL A 250 13.37 -4.57 2.54
N ALA A 251 14.68 -4.79 2.72
CA ALA A 251 15.32 -5.05 4.01
C ALA A 251 15.96 -3.77 4.61
#